data_AF-A0AAV5PFT6-F1
#
_entry.id   AF-A0AAV5PFT6-F1
#
_cell.length_a   1.000
_cell.length_b   1.000
_cell.length_c   1.000
_cell.angle_alpha   90.00
_cell.angle_beta   90.00
_cell.angle_gamma   90.00
#
_symmetry.space_group_name_H-M   'P 1'
#
loop_
_entity.id
_entity.type
_entity.pdbx_description
1 polymer ?
#
loop_
_entity_poly.entity_id
_entity_poly.type
_entity_poly.pdbx_seq_one_letter_code
_entity_poly.pdbx_strand_id
1 'polypeptide(L)'
;MLMSAIGTFIPVFKGGSNLPSIIVAIIFCWALTFLVNNGVESASFVNTIGTFCKVVPLIMFVIICIVSFKGGMFTADFWGRVANNLSKGTTTGGLWPQMKGTLMTLIWIFIGVEGASVMGSRAKSLNEAQQATMLGFVLLLVFYMMISILPCSSLTRAQLASAAQPALGNDLKMIVGDWGMMIINIGLIISTIVS
;
A
#
# COMPACT_ATOMS: atom_id res chain seq x y z
N MET A 1 -7.10 -4.63 7.36
CA MET A 1 -6.22 -5.05 6.24
C MET A 1 -5.87 -6.53 6.32
N LEU A 2 -5.27 -7.02 7.40
CA LEU A 2 -4.92 -8.44 7.56
C LEU A 2 -6.10 -9.41 7.30
N MET A 3 -7.25 -9.22 7.95
CA MET A 3 -8.41 -10.10 7.74
C MET A 3 -8.98 -10.02 6.31
N SER A 4 -8.89 -8.86 5.66
CA SER A 4 -9.33 -8.69 4.26
C SER A 4 -8.39 -9.40 3.29
N ALA A 5 -7.07 -9.41 3.57
CA ALA A 5 -6.10 -10.20 2.81
C ALA A 5 -6.24 -11.71 3.04
N ILE A 6 -6.49 -12.15 4.28
CA ILE A 6 -6.84 -13.56 4.56
C ILE A 6 -8.15 -13.94 3.84
N GLY A 7 -9.08 -12.99 3.76
CA GLY A 7 -10.34 -13.10 3.02
C GLY A 7 -10.20 -13.39 1.53
N THR A 8 -9.02 -13.20 0.93
CA THR A 8 -8.78 -13.61 -0.46
C THR A 8 -8.54 -15.10 -0.62
N PHE A 9 -8.11 -15.78 0.45
CA PHE A 9 -7.92 -17.23 0.48
C PHE A 9 -9.08 -17.96 1.14
N ILE A 10 -9.67 -17.36 2.18
CA ILE A 10 -10.75 -17.93 2.97
C ILE A 10 -12.01 -17.05 2.83
N PRO A 11 -13.05 -17.49 2.10
CA PRO A 11 -14.23 -16.68 1.80
C PRO A 11 -14.99 -16.16 3.03
N VAL A 12 -14.87 -16.84 4.19
CA VAL A 12 -15.47 -16.43 5.46
C VAL A 12 -15.01 -15.04 5.91
N PHE A 13 -13.79 -14.63 5.55
CA PHE A 13 -13.22 -13.32 5.92
C PHE A 13 -13.34 -12.27 4.79
N LYS A 14 -14.12 -12.54 3.74
CA LYS A 14 -14.27 -11.64 2.59
C LYS A 14 -14.75 -10.26 3.04
N GLY A 15 -14.06 -9.22 2.59
CA GLY A 15 -14.31 -7.83 2.94
C GLY A 15 -13.66 -7.36 4.25
N GLY A 16 -13.17 -8.26 5.11
CA GLY A 16 -12.40 -7.94 6.33
C GLY A 16 -13.16 -7.20 7.44
N SER A 17 -14.40 -6.75 7.19
CA SER A 17 -15.24 -6.00 8.12
C SER A 17 -16.46 -6.78 8.61
N ASN A 18 -16.50 -8.09 8.36
CA ASN A 18 -17.60 -8.96 8.80
C ASN A 18 -17.42 -9.41 10.26
N LEU A 19 -18.50 -9.85 10.90
CA LEU A 19 -18.50 -10.25 12.31
C LEU A 19 -17.43 -11.33 12.62
N PRO A 20 -17.26 -12.41 11.82
CA PRO A 20 -16.15 -13.35 12.00
C PRO A 20 -14.77 -12.70 11.94
N SER A 21 -14.54 -11.76 11.01
CA SER A 21 -13.27 -11.03 10.87
C SER A 21 -12.96 -10.21 12.11
N ILE A 22 -13.97 -9.57 12.71
CA ILE A 22 -13.81 -8.76 13.92
C ILE A 22 -13.41 -9.64 15.10
N ILE A 23 -14.11 -10.76 15.31
CA ILE A 23 -13.84 -11.68 16.42
C ILE A 23 -12.41 -12.23 16.31
N VAL A 24 -12.03 -12.72 15.12
CA VAL A 24 -10.69 -13.25 14.89
C VAL A 24 -9.63 -12.16 15.02
N ALA A 25 -9.89 -10.93 14.56
CA ALA A 25 -8.96 -9.81 14.73
C ALA A 25 -8.71 -9.47 16.20
N ILE A 26 -9.74 -9.51 17.04
CA ILE A 26 -9.62 -9.27 18.49
C ILE A 26 -8.77 -10.38 19.14
N ILE A 27 -9.08 -11.65 18.85
CA ILE A 27 -8.31 -12.80 19.38
C ILE A 27 -6.85 -12.70 18.94
N PHE A 28 -6.61 -12.40 17.67
CA PHE A 28 -5.28 -12.25 17.10
C PHE A 28 -4.49 -11.11 17.76
N CYS A 29 -5.14 -9.96 18.00
CA CYS A 29 -4.53 -8.82 18.68
C CYS A 29 -4.08 -9.17 20.11
N TRP A 30 -4.93 -9.87 20.87
CA TRP A 30 -4.57 -10.36 22.20
C TRP A 30 -3.46 -11.40 22.17
N ALA A 31 -3.45 -12.29 21.19
CA ALA A 31 -2.38 -13.28 21.01
C ALA A 31 -1.03 -12.62 20.71
N LEU A 32 -1.01 -11.61 19.82
CA LEU A 32 0.19 -10.82 19.55
C LEU A 32 0.65 -10.07 20.80
N THR A 33 -0.27 -9.45 21.55
CA THR A 33 0.05 -8.75 22.79
C THR A 33 0.69 -9.69 23.81
N PHE A 34 0.15 -10.90 23.97
CA PHE A 34 0.72 -11.92 24.85
C PHE A 34 2.11 -12.37 24.39
N LEU A 35 2.30 -12.58 23.08
CA LEU A 35 3.57 -12.98 22.50
C LEU A 35 4.66 -11.89 22.66
N VAL A 36 4.28 -10.62 22.47
CA VAL A 36 5.17 -9.46 22.70
C VAL A 36 5.53 -9.35 24.18
N ASN A 37 4.56 -9.52 25.09
CA ASN A 37 4.82 -9.53 26.54
C ASN A 37 5.77 -10.66 26.97
N ASN A 38 5.84 -11.75 26.21
CA ASN A 38 6.79 -12.85 26.43
C ASN A 38 8.19 -12.59 25.80
N GLY A 39 8.45 -11.39 25.27
CA GLY A 39 9.77 -10.97 24.82
C GLY A 39 10.19 -11.45 23.44
N VAL A 40 9.26 -11.93 22.60
CA VAL A 40 9.55 -12.42 21.24
C VAL A 40 9.88 -11.27 20.25
N GLU A 41 9.71 -10.01 20.66
CA GLU A 41 9.91 -8.80 19.86
C GLU A 41 11.35 -8.58 19.35
N SER A 42 12.34 -9.29 19.89
CA SER A 42 13.76 -8.91 19.74
C SER A 42 14.57 -9.67 18.67
N ALA A 43 13.95 -10.29 17.67
CA ALA A 43 14.71 -10.88 16.56
C ALA A 43 14.82 -9.90 15.39
N SER A 44 15.94 -9.15 15.32
CA SER A 44 16.32 -8.32 14.14
C SER A 44 16.18 -9.09 12.80
N PHE A 45 16.42 -10.40 12.84
CA PHE A 45 16.22 -11.31 11.72
C PHE A 45 14.76 -11.36 11.22
N VAL A 46 13.77 -11.40 12.11
CA VAL A 46 12.35 -11.46 11.76
C VAL A 46 11.93 -10.16 11.07
N ASN A 47 12.32 -9.01 11.61
CA ASN A 47 12.05 -7.71 10.97
C ASN A 47 12.72 -7.58 9.58
N THR A 48 13.92 -8.15 9.42
CA THR A 48 14.59 -8.22 8.12
C THR A 48 13.78 -9.02 7.11
N ILE A 49 13.31 -10.23 7.49
CA ILE A 49 12.43 -11.04 6.64
C ILE A 49 11.16 -10.28 6.29
N GLY A 50 10.50 -9.64 7.27
CA GLY A 50 9.31 -8.83 7.03
C GLY A 50 9.54 -7.70 6.04
N THR A 51 10.74 -7.10 6.06
CA THR A 51 11.14 -6.08 5.09
C THR A 51 11.27 -6.66 3.68
N PHE A 52 11.87 -7.84 3.51
CA PHE A 52 11.88 -8.50 2.20
C PHE A 52 10.47 -8.89 1.73
N CYS A 53 9.63 -9.41 2.62
CA CYS A 53 8.25 -9.80 2.30
C CYS A 53 7.35 -8.64 1.88
N LYS A 54 7.65 -7.39 2.28
CA LYS A 54 6.92 -6.20 1.82
C LYS A 54 7.55 -5.56 0.58
N VAL A 55 8.88 -5.48 0.51
CA VAL A 55 9.60 -4.80 -0.58
C VAL A 55 9.52 -5.58 -1.89
N VAL A 56 9.68 -6.91 -1.85
CA VAL A 56 9.68 -7.74 -3.07
C VAL A 56 8.36 -7.66 -3.83
N PRO A 57 7.17 -7.82 -3.20
CA PRO A 57 5.90 -7.68 -3.91
C PRO A 57 5.66 -6.26 -4.43
N LEU A 58 6.13 -5.21 -3.74
CA LEU A 58 6.02 -3.83 -4.20
C LEU A 58 6.87 -3.56 -5.45
N ILE A 59 8.12 -4.03 -5.48
CA ILE A 59 8.97 -3.92 -6.68
C ILE A 59 8.35 -4.70 -7.83
N MET A 60 7.86 -5.92 -7.57
CA MET A 60 7.19 -6.74 -8.56
C MET A 60 5.96 -6.03 -9.15
N PHE A 61 5.14 -5.41 -8.29
CA PHE A 61 3.99 -4.61 -8.71
C PHE A 61 4.40 -3.51 -9.69
N VAL A 62 5.41 -2.71 -9.33
CA VAL A 62 5.92 -1.62 -10.16
C VAL A 62 6.38 -2.15 -11.53
N ILE A 63 7.17 -3.23 -11.56
CA ILE A 63 7.66 -3.84 -12.81
C ILE A 63 6.50 -4.31 -13.68
N ILE A 64 5.52 -5.04 -13.11
CA ILE A 64 4.38 -5.56 -13.86
C ILE A 64 3.54 -4.43 -14.44
N CYS A 65 3.29 -3.36 -13.69
CA CYS A 65 2.54 -2.22 -14.19
C CYS A 65 3.30 -1.45 -15.29
N ILE A 66 4.63 -1.37 -15.22
CA ILE A 66 5.46 -0.79 -16.29
C ILE A 66 5.38 -1.64 -17.57
N VAL A 67 5.48 -2.96 -17.45
CA VAL A 67 5.39 -3.86 -18.62
C VAL A 67 3.98 -3.85 -19.22
N SER A 68 2.96 -3.68 -18.38
CA SER A 68 1.55 -3.64 -18.80
C SER A 68 1.09 -2.24 -19.25
N PHE A 69 2.01 -1.27 -19.32
CA PHE A 69 1.71 0.13 -19.54
C PHE A 69 1.06 0.37 -20.90
N LYS A 70 -0.19 0.85 -20.89
CA LYS A 70 -0.94 1.22 -22.09
C LYS A 70 -1.04 2.74 -22.18
N GLY A 71 -0.08 3.34 -22.89
CA GLY A 71 0.03 4.81 -23.03
C GLY A 71 -1.27 5.49 -23.48
N GLY A 72 -2.05 4.84 -24.35
CA GLY A 72 -3.34 5.36 -24.81
C GLY A 72 -4.39 5.52 -23.70
N MET A 73 -4.44 4.62 -22.72
CA MET A 73 -5.35 4.77 -21.57
C MET A 73 -4.85 5.84 -20.60
N PHE A 74 -3.54 5.90 -20.36
CA PHE A 74 -2.94 6.92 -19.50
C PHE A 74 -3.23 8.34 -20.00
N THR A 75 -3.08 8.57 -21.31
CA THR A 75 -3.35 9.88 -21.92
C THR A 75 -4.85 10.15 -22.10
N ALA A 76 -5.67 9.13 -22.38
CA ALA A 76 -7.12 9.30 -22.54
C ALA A 76 -7.79 9.82 -21.26
N ASP A 77 -7.31 9.37 -20.09
CA ASP A 77 -7.86 9.79 -18.80
C ASP A 77 -7.48 11.25 -18.44
N PHE A 78 -6.29 11.69 -18.88
CA PHE A 78 -5.78 13.05 -18.72
C PHE A 78 -6.44 14.01 -19.71
N TRP A 79 -6.35 13.73 -21.02
CA TRP A 79 -6.91 14.57 -22.07
C TRP A 79 -8.44 14.54 -22.11
N GLY A 80 -9.05 13.41 -21.78
CA GLY A 80 -10.50 13.30 -21.60
C GLY A 80 -11.01 14.17 -20.46
N ARG A 81 -10.23 14.38 -19.39
CA ARG A 81 -10.56 15.37 -18.35
C ARG A 81 -10.33 16.80 -18.82
N VAL A 82 -9.20 17.11 -19.47
CA VAL A 82 -8.94 18.46 -19.99
C VAL A 82 -10.06 18.89 -20.95
N ALA A 83 -10.46 18.02 -21.87
CA ALA A 83 -11.56 18.27 -22.81
C ALA A 83 -12.93 18.44 -22.11
N ASN A 84 -13.25 17.59 -21.13
CA ASN A 84 -14.52 17.70 -20.39
C ASN A 84 -14.57 18.91 -19.45
N ASN A 85 -13.48 19.24 -18.75
CA ASN A 85 -13.40 20.41 -17.87
C ASN A 85 -13.47 21.74 -18.64
N LEU A 86 -12.96 21.78 -19.87
CA LEU A 86 -13.05 22.96 -20.75
C LEU A 86 -14.44 23.13 -21.38
N SER A 87 -15.16 22.04 -21.66
CA SER A 87 -16.39 22.11 -22.46
C SER A 87 -17.68 22.15 -21.63
N LYS A 88 -17.77 21.51 -20.46
CA LYS A 88 -18.94 21.53 -19.56
C LYS A 88 -18.51 21.18 -18.14
N GLY A 89 -18.83 22.05 -17.17
CA GLY A 89 -18.50 21.87 -15.74
C GLY A 89 -18.67 20.42 -15.28
N THR A 90 -17.59 19.81 -14.81
CA THR A 90 -17.51 18.36 -14.62
C THR A 90 -18.34 17.87 -13.45
N THR A 91 -18.95 16.69 -13.66
CA THR A 91 -19.61 15.79 -12.69
C THR A 91 -18.69 15.24 -11.59
N THR A 92 -17.45 15.72 -11.50
CA THR A 92 -16.49 15.42 -10.44
C THR A 92 -16.13 16.77 -9.82
N GLY A 93 -16.43 16.95 -8.53
CA GLY A 93 -16.48 18.25 -7.84
C GLY A 93 -15.22 19.12 -7.94
N GLY A 94 -15.28 20.34 -7.42
CA GLY A 94 -14.21 21.35 -7.60
C GLY A 94 -12.79 20.87 -7.24
N LEU A 95 -11.79 21.54 -7.81
CA LEU A 95 -10.36 21.26 -7.58
C LEU A 95 -10.00 21.23 -6.08
N TRP A 96 -10.57 22.16 -5.30
CA TRP A 96 -10.28 22.31 -3.88
C TRP A 96 -10.70 21.08 -3.03
N PRO A 97 -11.94 20.56 -3.12
CA PRO A 97 -12.31 19.28 -2.50
C PRO A 97 -11.40 18.11 -2.87
N GLN A 98 -10.97 17.99 -4.13
CA GLN A 98 -10.11 16.90 -4.58
C GLN A 98 -8.70 16.99 -3.98
N MET A 99 -8.11 18.19 -4.00
CA MET A 99 -6.82 18.44 -3.35
C MET A 99 -6.87 18.12 -1.86
N LYS A 100 -7.91 18.58 -1.15
CA LYS A 100 -8.11 18.30 0.27
C LYS A 100 -8.22 16.80 0.55
N GLY A 101 -8.98 16.06 -0.26
CA GLY A 101 -9.12 14.61 -0.13
C GLY A 101 -7.78 13.88 -0.28
N THR A 102 -7.00 14.21 -1.30
CA THR A 102 -5.68 13.62 -1.50
C THR A 102 -4.72 13.95 -0.36
N LEU A 103 -4.69 15.20 0.11
CA LEU A 103 -3.86 15.61 1.24
C LEU A 103 -4.22 14.86 2.53
N MET A 104 -5.52 14.66 2.81
CA MET A 104 -5.97 13.88 3.96
C MET A 104 -5.44 12.45 3.94
N THR A 105 -5.41 11.80 2.78
CA THR A 105 -4.84 10.45 2.64
C THR A 105 -3.31 10.46 2.76
N LEU A 106 -2.64 11.46 2.17
CA LEU A 106 -1.18 11.57 2.20
C LEU A 106 -0.61 11.74 3.61
N ILE A 107 -1.34 12.39 4.52
CA ILE A 107 -0.89 12.55 5.91
C ILE A 107 -0.63 11.18 6.55
N TRP A 108 -1.53 10.22 6.36
CA TRP A 108 -1.41 8.88 6.95
C TRP A 108 -0.22 8.08 6.40
N ILE A 109 0.23 8.40 5.20
CA ILE A 109 1.33 7.68 4.53
C ILE A 109 2.70 8.07 5.11
N PHE A 110 2.84 9.28 5.65
CA PHE A 110 4.11 9.78 6.21
C PHE A 110 4.23 9.61 7.73
N ILE A 111 3.19 9.08 8.39
CA ILE A 111 3.28 8.70 9.80
C ILE A 111 4.33 7.61 9.94
N GLY A 112 5.29 7.80 10.84
CA GLY A 112 6.39 6.87 11.10
C GLY A 112 7.76 7.31 10.57
N VAL A 113 7.85 8.38 9.75
CA VAL A 113 9.15 8.99 9.40
C VAL A 113 9.90 9.47 10.65
N GLU A 114 9.16 9.87 11.69
CA GLU A 114 9.67 10.25 13.01
C GLU A 114 10.32 9.07 13.76
N GLY A 115 9.98 7.81 13.44
CA GLY A 115 10.59 6.64 14.09
C GLY A 115 12.10 6.51 13.82
N ALA A 116 12.57 7.05 12.69
CA ALA A 116 14.00 7.09 12.36
C ALA A 116 14.79 8.04 13.29
N SER A 117 14.17 9.15 13.72
CA SER A 117 14.83 10.09 14.65
C SER A 117 14.93 9.52 16.06
N VAL A 118 13.96 8.72 16.49
CA VAL A 118 13.97 8.02 17.80
C VAL A 118 15.11 6.99 17.87
N MET A 119 15.39 6.30 16.76
CA MET A 119 16.47 5.31 16.66
C MET A 119 17.85 5.95 16.41
N GLY A 120 17.93 7.27 16.22
CA GLY A 120 19.19 7.99 16.00
C GLY A 120 20.20 7.83 17.14
N SER A 121 19.73 7.59 18.37
CA SER A 121 20.58 7.31 19.54
C SER A 121 21.33 5.97 19.47
N ARG A 122 20.86 5.03 18.65
CA ARG A 122 21.46 3.70 18.44
C ARG A 122 22.29 3.63 17.14
N ALA A 123 22.38 4.72 16.40
CA ALA A 123 23.12 4.77 15.16
C ALA A 123 24.63 4.88 15.40
N LYS A 124 25.42 4.26 14.52
CA LYS A 124 26.89 4.29 14.56
C LYS A 124 27.45 5.71 14.36
N SER A 125 26.73 6.53 13.59
CA SER A 125 27.03 7.94 13.33
C SER A 125 25.74 8.71 13.06
N LEU A 126 25.62 9.93 13.62
CA LEU A 126 24.49 10.82 13.37
C LEU A 126 24.39 11.23 11.89
N ASN A 127 25.53 11.42 11.23
CA ASN A 127 25.57 11.80 9.81
C ASN A 127 25.09 10.66 8.91
N GLU A 128 25.51 9.41 9.21
CA GLU A 128 25.04 8.22 8.49
C GLU A 128 23.53 8.00 8.68
N ALA A 129 23.02 8.23 9.90
CA ALA A 129 21.59 8.13 10.19
C ALA A 129 20.77 9.17 9.42
N GLN A 130 21.25 10.42 9.34
CA GLN A 130 20.58 11.49 8.58
C GLN A 130 20.56 11.20 7.08
N GLN A 131 21.69 10.75 6.51
CA GLN A 131 21.77 10.38 5.10
C GLN A 131 20.84 9.19 4.77
N ALA A 132 20.85 8.16 5.61
CA ALA A 132 19.97 7.01 5.44
C ALA A 132 18.49 7.39 5.53
N THR A 133 18.13 8.29 6.45
CA THR A 133 16.75 8.78 6.61
C THR A 133 16.31 9.59 5.40
N MET A 134 17.16 10.50 4.92
CA MET A 134 16.84 11.33 3.75
C MET A 134 16.71 10.49 2.48
N LEU A 135 17.65 9.55 2.26
CA LEU A 135 17.58 8.61 1.13
C LEU A 135 16.34 7.73 1.21
N GLY A 136 16.04 7.20 2.40
CA GLY A 136 14.83 6.41 2.66
C GLY A 136 13.55 7.18 2.35
N PHE A 137 13.47 8.44 2.78
CA PHE A 137 12.33 9.31 2.51
C PHE A 137 12.15 9.59 1.02
N VAL A 138 13.23 9.92 0.29
CA VAL A 138 13.18 10.16 -1.15
C VAL A 138 12.77 8.89 -1.91
N LEU A 139 13.35 7.73 -1.57
CA LEU A 139 12.99 6.46 -2.17
C LEU A 139 11.52 6.12 -1.93
N LEU A 140 11.05 6.25 -0.69
CA LEU A 140 9.67 6.04 -0.30
C LEU A 140 8.72 6.93 -1.12
N LEU A 141 9.05 8.22 -1.29
CA LEU A 141 8.26 9.16 -2.09
C LEU A 141 8.19 8.72 -3.56
N VAL A 142 9.33 8.35 -4.16
CA VAL A 142 9.38 7.86 -5.56
C VAL A 142 8.54 6.60 -5.71
N PHE A 143 8.66 5.63 -4.80
CA PHE A 143 7.85 4.41 -4.83
C PHE A 143 6.37 4.72 -4.68
N TYR A 144 5.97 5.62 -3.78
CA TYR A 144 4.57 6.01 -3.62
C TYR A 144 4.00 6.68 -4.86
N MET A 145 4.76 7.54 -5.53
CA MET A 145 4.36 8.11 -6.82
C MET A 145 4.16 7.01 -7.87
N MET A 146 5.12 6.07 -7.97
CA MET A 146 5.04 4.97 -8.94
C MET A 146 3.81 4.10 -8.71
N ILE A 147 3.57 3.60 -7.49
CA ILE A 147 2.44 2.71 -7.23
C ILE A 147 1.08 3.41 -7.36
N SER A 148 1.02 4.74 -7.22
CA SER A 148 -0.22 5.50 -7.35
C SER A 148 -0.54 5.84 -8.81
N ILE A 149 0.49 6.14 -9.62
CA ILE A 149 0.33 6.60 -11.01
C ILE A 149 0.27 5.42 -11.98
N LEU A 150 1.12 4.40 -11.79
CA LEU A 150 1.24 3.29 -12.74
C LEU A 150 -0.05 2.49 -12.96
N PRO A 151 -0.89 2.21 -11.94
CA PRO A 151 -2.15 1.49 -12.16
C PRO A 151 -3.12 2.25 -13.07
N CYS A 152 -3.09 3.59 -13.04
CA CYS A 152 -3.89 4.44 -13.93
C CYS A 152 -3.52 4.27 -15.43
N SER A 153 -2.38 3.67 -15.73
CA SER A 153 -1.99 3.37 -17.13
C SER A 153 -2.67 2.11 -17.68
N SER A 154 -3.06 1.20 -16.80
CA SER A 154 -3.52 -0.15 -17.16
C SER A 154 -5.00 -0.37 -16.83
N LEU A 155 -5.52 0.38 -15.84
CA LEU A 155 -6.87 0.24 -15.31
C LEU A 155 -7.65 1.55 -15.43
N THR A 156 -8.96 1.43 -15.63
CA THR A 156 -9.88 2.58 -15.65
C THR A 156 -10.19 3.07 -14.24
N ARG A 157 -10.64 4.33 -14.10
CA ARG A 157 -11.06 4.88 -12.80
C ARG A 157 -12.17 4.09 -12.13
N ALA A 158 -13.12 3.59 -12.91
CA ALA A 158 -14.22 2.78 -12.38
C ALA A 158 -13.67 1.49 -11.76
N GLN A 159 -12.70 0.85 -12.42
CA GLN A 159 -12.02 -0.33 -11.90
C GLN A 159 -11.26 -0.03 -10.61
N LEU A 160 -10.44 1.03 -10.60
CA LEU A 160 -9.68 1.46 -9.42
C LEU A 160 -10.59 1.87 -8.24
N ALA A 161 -11.71 2.54 -8.51
CA ALA A 161 -12.67 2.94 -7.48
C ALA A 161 -13.49 1.75 -6.94
N SER A 162 -13.73 0.73 -7.78
CA SER A 162 -14.40 -0.51 -7.38
C SER A 162 -13.47 -1.54 -6.73
N ALA A 163 -12.16 -1.27 -6.68
CA ALA A 163 -11.18 -2.22 -6.21
C ALA A 163 -11.38 -2.52 -4.72
N ALA A 164 -11.66 -3.78 -4.40
CA ALA A 164 -11.77 -4.22 -3.03
C ALA A 164 -10.39 -4.17 -2.34
N GLN A 165 -10.39 -3.90 -1.04
CA GLN A 165 -9.16 -3.96 -0.25
C GLN A 165 -8.68 -5.42 -0.11
N PRO A 166 -7.37 -5.69 -0.22
CA PRO A 166 -6.27 -4.76 -0.49
C PRO A 166 -6.17 -4.31 -1.96
N ALA A 167 -6.10 -2.98 -2.18
CA ALA A 167 -6.18 -2.38 -3.52
C ALA A 167 -5.11 -2.90 -4.50
N LEU A 168 -3.82 -2.88 -4.10
CA LEU A 168 -2.71 -3.34 -4.97
C LEU A 168 -2.84 -4.80 -5.41
N GLY A 169 -3.37 -5.67 -4.55
CA GLY A 169 -3.60 -7.06 -4.89
C GLY A 169 -4.73 -7.22 -5.91
N ASN A 170 -5.79 -6.43 -5.77
CA ASN A 170 -6.91 -6.42 -6.70
C ASN A 170 -6.55 -5.77 -8.04
N ASP A 171 -5.71 -4.73 -8.03
CA ASP A 171 -5.18 -4.08 -9.22
C ASP A 171 -4.35 -5.09 -10.04
N LEU A 172 -3.43 -5.82 -9.41
CA LEU A 172 -2.69 -6.88 -10.10
C LEU A 172 -3.57 -8.02 -10.58
N LYS A 173 -4.64 -8.38 -9.87
CA LYS A 173 -5.61 -9.35 -10.38
C LYS A 173 -6.23 -8.92 -11.70
N MET A 174 -6.53 -7.64 -11.85
CA MET A 174 -7.10 -7.11 -13.08
C MET A 174 -6.08 -7.04 -14.23
N ILE A 175 -4.78 -6.97 -13.92
CA ILE A 175 -3.70 -6.87 -14.92
C ILE A 175 -3.19 -8.25 -15.33
N VAL A 176 -2.81 -9.11 -14.38
CA VAL A 176 -2.13 -10.40 -14.63
C VAL A 176 -2.90 -11.62 -14.12
N GLY A 177 -4.00 -11.44 -13.39
CA GLY A 177 -4.82 -12.52 -12.85
C GLY A 177 -4.50 -12.90 -11.40
N ASP A 178 -5.09 -14.00 -10.93
CA ASP A 178 -5.12 -14.38 -9.51
C ASP A 178 -3.75 -14.59 -8.87
N TRP A 179 -2.75 -15.02 -9.64
CA TRP A 179 -1.39 -15.23 -9.10
C TRP A 179 -0.75 -13.93 -8.60
N GLY A 180 -1.00 -12.80 -9.27
CA GLY A 180 -0.49 -11.49 -8.86
C GLY A 180 -1.12 -11.02 -7.54
N MET A 181 -2.42 -11.28 -7.36
CA MET A 181 -3.12 -11.03 -6.10
C MET A 181 -2.55 -11.86 -4.96
N MET A 182 -2.27 -13.14 -5.20
CA MET A 182 -1.74 -14.04 -4.17
C MET A 182 -0.40 -13.56 -3.63
N ILE A 183 0.53 -13.16 -4.51
CA ILE A 183 1.87 -12.69 -4.11
C ILE A 183 1.76 -11.44 -3.24
N ILE A 184 0.95 -10.46 -3.64
CA ILE A 184 0.77 -9.22 -2.86
C ILE A 184 0.12 -9.52 -1.51
N ASN A 185 -0.92 -10.35 -1.48
CA ASN A 185 -1.65 -10.62 -0.25
C ASN A 185 -0.83 -11.45 0.74
N ILE A 186 -0.04 -12.43 0.27
CA ILE A 186 0.90 -13.17 1.12
C ILE A 186 1.94 -12.21 1.72
N GLY A 187 2.56 -11.36 0.89
CA GLY A 187 3.51 -10.37 1.35
C GLY A 187 2.92 -9.40 2.38
N LEU A 188 1.68 -8.95 2.15
CA LEU A 188 0.96 -8.06 3.07
C LEU A 188 0.64 -8.75 4.39
N ILE A 189 0.19 -10.01 4.37
CA ILE A 189 -0.08 -10.78 5.59
C ILE A 189 1.19 -10.90 6.42
N ILE A 190 2.28 -11.39 5.83
CA ILE A 190 3.56 -11.55 6.54
C ILE A 190 4.06 -10.19 7.06
N SER A 191 4.00 -9.15 6.22
CA SER A 191 4.40 -7.80 6.63
C SER A 191 3.60 -7.27 7.81
N THR A 192 2.30 -7.55 7.89
CA THR A 192 1.43 -7.04 8.97
C THR A 192 1.65 -7.81 10.28
N ILE A 193 2.13 -9.05 10.22
CA ILE A 193 2.44 -9.84 11.43
C ILE A 193 3.79 -9.44 12.01
N VAL A 194 4.74 -9.09 11.14
CA VAL A 194 6.11 -8.75 11.54
C VAL A 194 6.29 -7.30 11.97
N SER A 195 5.47 -6.38 11.47
CA SER A 195 5.57 -4.93 11.76
C SER A 195 4.72 -4.57 12.96
#